data_AF-A0A6A3BLR2-F1
#
_entry.id   AF-A0A6A3BLR2-F1
#
_cell.length_a   1.000
_cell.length_b   1.000
_cell.length_c   1.000
_cell.angle_alpha   90.00
_cell.angle_beta   90.00
_cell.angle_gamma   90.00
#
_symmetry.space_group_name_H-M   'P 1'
#
loop_
_entity.id
_entity.type
_entity.pdbx_description
1 polymer ?
#
loop_
_entity_poly.entity_id
_entity_poly.type
_entity_poly.pdbx_seq_one_letter_code
_entity_poly.pdbx_strand_id
1 'polypeptide(L)'
;MTTTNSLHHHYSFLKRLSTSESNLPPPPSFLFLHPTATSSTTTTTTTTTFSLSPPTSSTTSTSPTSQPISFDTLQHHLSTQNFFQADEETRRLLIVLAGEAAQKRGYVFFSEVQFIAEADLKAIDELWRQCSDNRFGYSVQKKLWQKANKDFTKFFLKVGWMKKLDTEIEQYNYRAFPSEFTWELSDETPEGHLPLTNALRGTQLLNSILSHPAFAVEEDEKTAENEAKGSSRDGVNGAKPLGSLFPKPNYSF
;
A
#
# COMPACT_ATOMS: atom_id res chain seq x y z
N MET A 1 -65.03 -14.40 -4.51
CA MET A 1 -64.52 -15.17 -5.66
C MET A 1 -63.66 -14.25 -6.50
N THR A 2 -62.34 -14.34 -6.37
CA THR A 2 -61.36 -14.04 -7.43
C THR A 2 -60.00 -14.49 -6.93
N THR A 3 -59.50 -15.54 -7.55
CA THR A 3 -58.24 -16.24 -7.28
C THR A 3 -57.27 -15.86 -8.39
N THR A 4 -56.03 -15.43 -8.08
CA THR A 4 -54.92 -15.51 -9.05
C THR A 4 -53.56 -15.69 -8.35
N ASN A 5 -53.15 -16.96 -8.30
CA ASN A 5 -51.82 -17.54 -8.52
C ASN A 5 -50.52 -16.76 -8.21
N SER A 6 -49.86 -17.25 -7.16
CA SER A 6 -48.48 -17.77 -7.08
C SER A 6 -47.63 -17.82 -8.36
N LEU A 7 -46.43 -17.23 -8.28
CA LEU A 7 -45.23 -17.62 -9.05
C LEU A 7 -44.00 -17.59 -8.13
N HIS A 8 -43.57 -18.78 -7.72
CA HIS A 8 -42.27 -19.06 -7.12
C HIS A 8 -41.23 -19.17 -8.24
N HIS A 9 -40.13 -18.42 -8.17
CA HIS A 9 -38.93 -18.69 -8.96
C HIS A 9 -37.74 -18.97 -8.04
N HIS A 10 -37.53 -20.25 -7.76
CA HIS A 10 -36.25 -20.78 -7.29
C HIS A 10 -35.29 -20.86 -8.48
N TYR A 11 -34.16 -20.17 -8.41
CA TYR A 11 -33.01 -20.46 -9.27
C TYR A 11 -31.93 -21.17 -8.45
N SER A 12 -31.87 -22.49 -8.62
CA SER A 12 -30.77 -23.35 -8.20
C SER A 12 -30.11 -23.93 -9.46
N PHE A 13 -28.87 -23.54 -9.73
CA PHE A 13 -28.05 -24.18 -10.77
C PHE A 13 -26.74 -24.67 -10.18
N LEU A 14 -26.79 -25.89 -9.65
CA LEU A 14 -25.66 -26.81 -9.63
C LEU A 14 -25.90 -27.83 -10.75
N LYS A 15 -25.04 -27.86 -11.76
CA LYS A 15 -24.93 -29.05 -12.63
C LYS A 15 -23.48 -29.32 -13.02
N ARG A 16 -23.02 -30.42 -12.44
CA ARG A 16 -21.86 -31.26 -12.73
C ARG A 16 -22.21 -32.18 -13.92
N LEU A 17 -21.29 -32.34 -14.86
CA LEU A 17 -21.12 -33.47 -15.80
C LEU A 17 -19.62 -33.44 -16.18
N SER A 18 -18.76 -34.40 -15.80
CA SER A 18 -18.61 -35.82 -16.18
C SER A 18 -18.34 -36.07 -17.67
N THR A 19 -17.08 -36.46 -17.92
CA THR A 19 -16.58 -37.49 -18.85
C THR A 19 -16.86 -37.38 -20.36
N SER A 20 -15.80 -37.09 -21.11
CA SER A 20 -15.48 -37.82 -22.35
C SER A 20 -13.97 -38.03 -22.45
N GLU A 21 -13.59 -39.24 -22.83
CA GLU A 21 -12.28 -39.87 -22.79
C GLU A 21 -11.88 -40.17 -24.24
N SER A 22 -10.66 -39.78 -24.66
CA SER A 22 -9.91 -40.51 -25.70
C SER A 22 -8.49 -39.93 -25.86
N ASN A 23 -7.52 -40.71 -25.38
CA ASN A 23 -6.24 -41.09 -25.98
C ASN A 23 -5.39 -40.05 -26.74
N LEU A 24 -4.18 -39.79 -26.24
CA LEU A 24 -2.86 -39.88 -26.92
C LEU A 24 -1.71 -39.58 -25.91
N PRO A 25 -0.46 -40.04 -26.14
CA PRO A 25 0.46 -40.54 -25.11
C PRO A 25 1.39 -39.49 -24.45
N PRO A 26 2.03 -39.79 -23.30
CA PRO A 26 2.91 -38.87 -22.60
C PRO A 26 4.38 -38.95 -23.08
N PRO A 27 5.15 -37.86 -23.02
CA PRO A 27 6.61 -37.94 -23.10
C PRO A 27 7.26 -38.21 -21.73
N PRO A 28 8.47 -38.81 -21.70
CA PRO A 28 8.96 -39.59 -20.56
C PRO A 28 9.58 -38.76 -19.44
N SER A 29 9.29 -39.17 -18.22
CA SER A 29 10.05 -38.85 -17.02
C SER A 29 11.41 -39.53 -17.09
N PHE A 30 12.50 -38.76 -17.09
CA PHE A 30 13.82 -39.29 -16.78
C PHE A 30 14.10 -39.09 -15.29
N LEU A 31 14.05 -40.21 -14.57
CA LEU A 31 14.75 -40.38 -13.32
C LEU A 31 16.24 -40.58 -13.63
N PHE A 32 17.11 -39.70 -13.14
CA PHE A 32 18.49 -40.07 -12.88
C PHE A 32 18.92 -39.57 -11.50
N LEU A 33 19.31 -40.53 -10.67
CA LEU A 33 20.01 -40.35 -9.40
C LEU A 33 21.44 -39.85 -9.66
N HIS A 34 21.92 -38.97 -8.76
CA HIS A 34 23.28 -38.77 -8.20
C HIS A 34 24.52 -39.29 -8.97
N PRO A 35 25.65 -38.55 -8.99
CA PRO A 35 26.52 -38.50 -7.80
C PRO A 35 27.23 -37.17 -7.50
N THR A 36 27.47 -37.01 -6.19
CA THR A 36 28.46 -36.17 -5.52
C THR A 36 29.82 -36.20 -6.21
N ALA A 37 30.36 -35.03 -6.53
CA ALA A 37 31.80 -34.85 -6.75
C ALA A 37 32.37 -33.99 -5.63
N THR A 38 32.88 -34.68 -4.62
CA THR A 38 33.87 -34.16 -3.67
C THR A 38 35.15 -33.91 -4.44
N SER A 39 35.62 -32.66 -4.50
CA SER A 39 37.00 -32.34 -4.84
C SER A 39 37.70 -31.75 -3.62
N SER A 40 38.55 -32.62 -3.08
CA SER A 40 39.65 -32.44 -2.16
C SER A 40 40.44 -31.13 -2.27
N THR A 41 40.59 -30.50 -1.12
CA THR A 41 41.84 -30.05 -0.48
C THR A 41 43.11 -29.99 -1.35
N THR A 42 43.64 -28.78 -1.53
CA THR A 42 45.09 -28.54 -1.57
C THR A 42 45.42 -27.29 -0.75
N THR A 43 46.00 -27.56 0.41
CA THR A 43 46.65 -26.61 1.30
C THR A 43 47.95 -26.15 0.65
N THR A 44 48.11 -24.85 0.42
CA THR A 44 49.42 -24.27 0.15
C THR A 44 49.59 -23.06 1.06
N THR A 45 50.36 -23.26 2.11
CA THR A 45 50.87 -22.23 3.02
C THR A 45 51.95 -21.43 2.32
N THR A 46 51.70 -20.14 2.11
CA THR A 46 52.77 -19.15 1.85
C THR A 46 52.60 -18.00 2.81
N THR A 47 53.52 -17.97 3.77
CA THR A 47 53.77 -16.90 4.73
C THR A 47 54.28 -15.66 3.99
N THR A 48 53.59 -14.52 4.08
CA THR A 48 54.21 -13.23 3.76
C THR A 48 53.65 -12.12 4.67
N THR A 49 54.55 -11.70 5.54
CA THR A 49 54.68 -10.48 6.35
C THR A 49 53.77 -9.27 6.08
N PHE A 50 53.23 -8.78 7.20
CA PHE A 50 52.71 -7.45 7.58
C PHE A 50 52.88 -6.28 6.61
N SER A 51 51.77 -5.56 6.38
CA SER A 51 51.75 -4.11 6.21
C SER A 51 50.48 -3.54 6.87
N LEU A 52 50.68 -2.67 7.87
CA LEU A 52 49.63 -1.95 8.59
C LEU A 52 49.37 -0.62 7.87
N SER A 53 48.15 -0.41 7.42
CA SER A 53 47.63 0.89 7.00
C SER A 53 46.17 0.99 7.45
N PRO A 54 45.74 2.07 8.11
CA PRO A 54 44.36 2.23 8.50
C PRO A 54 43.54 2.79 7.32
N PRO A 55 42.35 2.22 7.08
CA PRO A 55 41.25 3.02 6.55
C PRO A 55 40.13 3.13 7.59
N THR A 56 39.80 4.38 7.85
CA THR A 56 38.57 4.95 8.40
C THR A 56 37.35 4.04 8.29
N SER A 57 36.65 3.90 9.40
CA SER A 57 35.34 3.25 9.51
C SER A 57 34.35 3.77 8.48
N SER A 58 34.00 2.94 7.51
CA SER A 58 32.71 2.97 6.82
C SER A 58 32.23 1.54 6.64
N THR A 59 31.43 1.09 7.60
CA THR A 59 30.72 -0.19 7.51
C THR A 59 29.83 -0.21 6.28
N THR A 60 30.16 -1.16 5.42
CA THR A 60 29.51 -1.51 4.17
C THR A 60 28.23 -2.31 4.44
N SER A 61 27.22 -2.13 3.60
CA SER A 61 26.30 -3.22 3.23
C SER A 61 25.82 -2.99 1.81
N THR A 62 26.73 -3.23 0.86
CA THR A 62 26.42 -3.31 -0.56
C THR A 62 26.33 -4.78 -0.92
N SER A 63 25.10 -5.28 -1.04
CA SER A 63 24.80 -6.55 -1.69
C SER A 63 25.13 -6.42 -3.20
N PRO A 64 25.85 -7.37 -3.81
CA PRO A 64 26.28 -7.25 -5.19
C PRO A 64 25.20 -7.82 -6.12
N THR A 65 24.24 -6.97 -6.57
CA THR A 65 23.48 -7.05 -7.86
C THR A 65 22.18 -6.23 -7.88
N SER A 66 21.92 -5.31 -6.95
CA SER A 66 20.77 -4.40 -7.12
C SER A 66 21.15 -3.29 -8.10
N GLN A 67 20.68 -3.37 -9.35
CA GLN A 67 20.70 -2.21 -10.23
C GLN A 67 19.94 -1.06 -9.55
N PRO A 68 20.37 0.20 -9.73
CA PRO A 68 19.63 1.34 -9.21
C PRO A 68 18.21 1.31 -9.81
N ILE A 69 17.21 1.35 -8.93
CA ILE A 69 15.81 1.34 -9.34
C ILE A 69 15.50 2.71 -9.96
N SER A 70 15.17 2.72 -11.25
CA SER A 70 14.76 3.94 -11.96
C SER A 70 13.25 4.15 -11.81
N PHE A 71 12.87 5.41 -11.61
CA PHE A 71 11.49 5.88 -11.58
C PHE A 71 11.07 6.60 -12.87
N ASP A 72 11.94 6.61 -13.90
CA ASP A 72 11.74 7.38 -15.13
C ASP A 72 10.48 6.94 -15.89
N THR A 73 10.19 5.63 -15.89
CA THR A 73 8.98 5.08 -16.52
C THR A 73 7.71 5.56 -15.82
N LEU A 74 7.72 5.57 -14.48
CA LEU A 74 6.60 6.11 -13.69
C LEU A 74 6.42 7.59 -13.96
N GLN A 75 7.51 8.37 -13.94
CA GLN A 75 7.49 9.79 -14.24
C GLN A 75 6.96 10.07 -15.64
N HIS A 76 7.38 9.28 -16.64
CA HIS A 76 6.90 9.40 -18.01
C HIS A 76 5.39 9.17 -18.10
N HIS A 77 4.87 8.07 -17.52
CA HIS A 77 3.44 7.80 -17.53
C HIS A 77 2.62 8.88 -16.82
N LEU A 78 3.10 9.37 -15.68
CA LEU A 78 2.43 10.44 -14.94
C LEU A 78 2.46 11.79 -15.68
N SER A 79 3.60 12.15 -16.28
CA SER A 79 3.74 13.40 -17.06
C SER A 79 2.88 13.42 -18.32
N THR A 80 2.58 12.23 -18.87
CA THR A 80 1.70 12.06 -20.04
C THR A 80 0.24 11.78 -19.65
N GLN A 81 -0.11 11.92 -18.37
CA GLN A 81 -1.45 11.65 -17.82
C GLN A 81 -1.98 10.23 -18.09
N ASN A 82 -1.09 9.28 -18.34
CA ASN A 82 -1.41 7.87 -18.51
C ASN A 82 -1.52 7.19 -17.14
N PHE A 83 -2.52 7.58 -16.34
CA PHE A 83 -2.65 7.19 -14.94
C PHE A 83 -2.85 5.68 -14.73
N PHE A 84 -3.48 4.99 -15.70
CA PHE A 84 -3.61 3.53 -15.66
C PHE A 84 -2.24 2.84 -15.73
N GLN A 85 -1.40 3.24 -16.70
CA GLN A 85 -0.05 2.70 -16.85
C GLN A 85 0.85 3.13 -15.67
N ALA A 86 0.66 4.33 -15.13
CA ALA A 86 1.36 4.77 -13.93
C ALA A 86 1.00 3.91 -12.70
N ASP A 87 -0.25 3.47 -12.57
CA ASP A 87 -0.68 2.56 -11.51
C ASP A 87 -0.04 1.18 -11.63
N GLU A 88 -0.08 0.60 -12.83
CA GLU A 88 0.59 -0.66 -13.15
C GLU A 88 2.09 -0.59 -12.82
N GLU A 89 2.75 0.49 -13.23
CA GLU A 89 4.16 0.72 -13.00
C GLU A 89 4.47 0.95 -11.51
N THR A 90 3.61 1.67 -10.79
CA THR A 90 3.72 1.82 -9.33
C THR A 90 3.67 0.46 -8.64
N ARG A 91 2.76 -0.43 -9.06
CA ARG A 91 2.67 -1.78 -8.51
C ARG A 91 3.93 -2.60 -8.81
N ARG A 92 4.45 -2.51 -10.03
CA ARG A 92 5.72 -3.15 -10.42
C ARG A 92 6.87 -2.66 -9.55
N LEU A 93 6.99 -1.34 -9.34
CA LEU A 93 8.01 -0.73 -8.50
C LEU A 93 7.92 -1.21 -7.05
N LEU A 94 6.72 -1.25 -6.46
CA LEU A 94 6.54 -1.79 -5.11
C LEU A 94 7.00 -3.25 -4.99
N ILE A 95 6.75 -4.07 -6.01
CA ILE A 95 7.23 -5.46 -6.07
C ILE A 95 8.75 -5.53 -6.13
N VAL A 96 9.38 -4.69 -6.96
CA VAL A 96 10.85 -4.65 -7.08
C VAL A 96 11.49 -4.19 -5.77
N LEU A 97 10.96 -3.13 -5.18
CA LEU A 97 11.43 -2.53 -3.93
C LEU A 97 11.27 -3.45 -2.72
N ALA A 98 10.23 -4.28 -2.70
CA ALA A 98 10.01 -5.28 -1.65
C ALA A 98 11.03 -6.44 -1.68
N GLY A 99 11.82 -6.57 -2.77
CA GLY A 99 12.91 -7.52 -2.90
C GLY A 99 12.61 -8.75 -3.77
N GLU A 100 13.61 -9.61 -3.93
CA GLU A 100 13.60 -10.73 -4.90
C GLU A 100 12.45 -11.72 -4.65
N ALA A 101 12.09 -11.97 -3.39
CA ALA A 101 10.99 -12.86 -3.03
C ALA A 101 9.62 -12.35 -3.54
N ALA A 102 9.39 -11.04 -3.46
CA ALA A 102 8.19 -10.41 -3.99
C ALA A 102 8.18 -10.44 -5.52
N GLN A 103 9.33 -10.17 -6.16
CA GLN A 103 9.49 -10.22 -7.61
C GLN A 103 9.19 -11.60 -8.18
N LYS A 104 9.74 -12.66 -7.58
CA LYS A 104 9.49 -14.05 -8.02
C LYS A 104 8.01 -14.44 -7.92
N ARG A 105 7.30 -13.86 -6.95
CA ARG A 105 5.90 -14.18 -6.65
C ARG A 105 4.89 -13.27 -7.37
N GLY A 106 5.33 -12.09 -7.80
CA GLY A 106 4.51 -11.11 -8.51
C GLY A 106 3.58 -10.27 -7.63
N TYR A 107 3.76 -10.26 -6.31
CA TYR A 107 3.02 -9.39 -5.40
C TYR A 107 3.75 -9.20 -4.07
N VAL A 108 3.43 -8.12 -3.35
CA VAL A 108 4.03 -7.75 -2.05
C VAL A 108 3.17 -8.25 -0.89
N PHE A 109 3.79 -8.84 0.13
CA PHE A 109 3.16 -9.08 1.43
C PHE A 109 3.30 -7.85 2.33
N PHE A 110 2.33 -7.64 3.22
CA PHE A 110 2.32 -6.49 4.12
C PHE A 110 3.57 -6.42 5.03
N SER A 111 4.19 -7.56 5.35
CA SER A 111 5.42 -7.67 6.15
C SER A 111 6.68 -7.31 5.36
N GLU A 112 6.61 -7.29 4.03
CA GLU A 112 7.74 -6.92 3.17
C GLU A 112 7.84 -5.39 3.00
N VAL A 113 6.74 -4.66 3.22
CA VAL A 113 6.67 -3.19 3.08
C VAL A 113 7.67 -2.47 3.99
N GLN A 114 7.95 -3.00 5.18
CA GLN A 114 8.90 -2.40 6.13
C GLN A 114 10.35 -2.39 5.62
N PHE A 115 10.67 -3.17 4.59
CA PHE A 115 12.00 -3.24 3.99
C PHE A 115 12.16 -2.28 2.82
N ILE A 116 11.07 -1.66 2.36
CA ILE A 116 11.12 -0.66 1.31
C ILE A 116 11.72 0.62 1.91
N ALA A 117 12.73 1.20 1.25
CA ALA A 117 13.34 2.42 1.76
C ALA A 117 12.34 3.58 1.75
N GLU A 118 12.41 4.40 2.80
CA GLU A 118 11.55 5.57 2.93
C GLU A 118 11.70 6.56 1.76
N ALA A 119 12.93 6.75 1.27
CA ALA A 119 13.21 7.61 0.14
C ALA A 119 12.49 7.17 -1.14
N ASP A 120 12.40 5.86 -1.39
CA ASP A 120 11.76 5.32 -2.59
C ASP A 120 10.23 5.50 -2.55
N LEU A 121 9.61 5.26 -1.39
CA LEU A 121 8.17 5.50 -1.23
C LEU A 121 7.82 6.99 -1.29
N LYS A 122 8.69 7.86 -0.76
CA LYS A 122 8.55 9.32 -0.92
C LYS A 122 8.65 9.72 -2.38
N ALA A 123 9.63 9.21 -3.13
CA ALA A 123 9.80 9.52 -4.54
C ALA A 123 8.56 9.12 -5.36
N ILE A 124 8.00 7.92 -5.12
CA ILE A 124 6.74 7.49 -5.76
C ILE A 124 5.60 8.46 -5.42
N ASP A 125 5.42 8.80 -4.15
CA ASP A 125 4.35 9.70 -3.71
C ASP A 125 4.48 11.12 -4.26
N GLU A 126 5.70 11.66 -4.29
CA GLU A 126 6.00 12.98 -4.85
C GLU A 126 5.66 13.04 -6.34
N LEU A 127 6.04 12.02 -7.11
CA LEU A 127 5.69 11.94 -8.53
C LEU A 127 4.17 11.93 -8.74
N TRP A 128 3.45 11.11 -7.97
CA TRP A 128 1.99 11.07 -8.04
C TRP A 128 1.37 12.42 -7.72
N ARG A 129 1.84 13.10 -6.68
CA ARG A 129 1.32 14.40 -6.26
C ARG A 129 1.63 15.50 -7.27
N GLN A 130 2.85 15.58 -7.77
CA GLN A 130 3.27 16.62 -8.72
C GLN A 130 2.47 16.56 -10.02
N CYS A 131 2.16 15.37 -10.52
CA CYS A 131 1.42 15.19 -11.77
C CYS A 131 -0.11 15.17 -11.61
N SER A 132 -0.63 15.26 -10.38
CA SER A 132 -2.08 15.21 -10.08
C SER A 132 -2.60 16.44 -9.35
N ASP A 133 -1.85 17.53 -9.32
CA ASP A 133 -2.17 18.73 -8.54
C ASP A 133 -2.42 18.41 -7.04
N ASN A 134 -1.56 17.54 -6.48
CA ASN A 134 -1.65 17.02 -5.11
C ASN A 134 -2.93 16.23 -4.79
N ARG A 135 -3.68 15.75 -5.80
CA ARG A 135 -4.92 14.99 -5.56
C ARG A 135 -4.70 13.49 -5.41
N PHE A 136 -3.64 12.93 -6.00
CA PHE A 136 -3.29 11.52 -5.90
C PHE A 136 -1.99 11.31 -5.12
N GLY A 137 -1.79 10.08 -4.62
CA GLY A 137 -0.62 9.69 -3.83
C GLY A 137 -0.99 9.00 -2.51
N TYR A 138 -0.04 8.22 -1.99
CA TYR A 138 -0.19 7.51 -0.72
C TYR A 138 -0.25 8.45 0.49
N SER A 139 0.42 9.60 0.46
CA SER A 139 0.33 10.59 1.53
C SER A 139 -1.04 11.27 1.55
N VAL A 140 -1.66 11.49 0.39
CA VAL A 140 -3.05 11.98 0.28
C VAL A 140 -4.01 10.94 0.85
N GLN A 141 -3.86 9.67 0.42
CA GLN A 141 -4.64 8.55 0.96
C GLN A 141 -4.47 8.41 2.47
N LYS A 142 -3.26 8.54 3.00
CA LYS A 142 -3.00 8.49 4.44
C LYS A 142 -3.76 9.58 5.18
N LYS A 143 -3.73 10.83 4.70
CA LYS A 143 -4.50 11.94 5.31
C LYS A 143 -5.99 11.62 5.32
N LEU A 144 -6.54 11.08 4.24
CA LEU A 144 -7.94 10.69 4.14
C LEU A 144 -8.29 9.52 5.07
N TRP A 145 -7.41 8.54 5.18
CA TRP A 145 -7.56 7.40 6.09
C TRP A 145 -7.52 7.82 7.56
N GLN A 146 -6.63 8.75 7.95
CA GLN A 146 -6.63 9.33 9.29
C GLN A 146 -7.94 10.10 9.58
N LYS A 147 -8.41 10.92 8.63
CA LYS A 147 -9.70 11.62 8.73
C LYS A 147 -10.90 10.67 8.81
N ALA A 148 -10.75 9.43 8.35
CA ALA A 148 -11.75 8.37 8.46
C ALA A 148 -11.60 7.55 9.76
N ASN A 149 -10.83 8.01 10.74
CA ASN A 149 -10.52 7.31 11.99
C ASN A 149 -9.92 5.91 11.75
N LYS A 150 -9.13 5.76 10.67
CA LYS A 150 -8.52 4.50 10.22
C LYS A 150 -9.53 3.41 9.82
N ASP A 151 -10.79 3.76 9.59
CA ASP A 151 -11.82 2.86 9.07
C ASP A 151 -11.72 2.72 7.55
N PHE A 152 -11.32 1.54 7.08
CA PHE A 152 -11.18 1.26 5.65
C PHE A 152 -12.49 1.35 4.88
N THR A 153 -13.64 1.07 5.50
CA THR A 153 -14.94 1.16 4.82
C THR A 153 -15.24 2.62 4.45
N LYS A 154 -15.08 3.53 5.43
CA LYS A 154 -15.26 4.97 5.22
C LYS A 154 -14.21 5.53 4.27
N PHE A 155 -12.97 5.07 4.39
CA PHE A 155 -11.89 5.45 3.48
C PHE A 155 -12.20 5.05 2.04
N PHE A 156 -12.60 3.80 1.77
CA PHE A 156 -12.91 3.32 0.42
C PHE A 156 -14.08 4.04 -0.23
N LEU A 157 -15.08 4.44 0.55
CA LEU A 157 -16.15 5.32 0.07
C LEU A 157 -15.60 6.69 -0.34
N LYS A 158 -14.71 7.26 0.49
CA LYS A 158 -14.15 8.60 0.27
C LYS A 158 -13.21 8.68 -0.94
N VAL A 159 -12.37 7.66 -1.15
CA VAL A 159 -11.49 7.58 -2.32
C VAL A 159 -12.19 7.00 -3.56
N GLY A 160 -13.49 6.69 -3.44
CA GLY A 160 -14.31 6.22 -4.57
C GLY A 160 -13.99 4.81 -5.05
N TRP A 161 -13.49 3.92 -4.20
CA TRP A 161 -13.23 2.51 -4.54
C TRP A 161 -14.45 1.60 -4.35
N MET A 162 -15.50 2.12 -3.71
CA MET A 162 -16.79 1.46 -3.55
C MET A 162 -17.88 2.28 -4.24
N LYS A 163 -18.91 1.59 -4.72
CA LYS A 163 -20.11 2.19 -5.33
C LYS A 163 -21.34 1.75 -4.55
N LYS A 164 -22.32 2.65 -4.46
CA LYS A 164 -23.64 2.34 -3.90
C LYS A 164 -24.39 1.42 -4.87
N LEU A 165 -25.07 0.41 -4.36
CA LEU A 165 -25.99 -0.41 -5.14
C LEU A 165 -27.36 0.27 -5.21
N ASP A 166 -28.00 0.14 -6.36
CA ASP A 166 -29.39 0.57 -6.56
C ASP A 166 -30.33 -0.52 -6.02
N THR A 167 -30.35 -0.64 -4.69
CA THR A 167 -31.19 -1.59 -3.96
C THR A 167 -31.98 -0.84 -2.88
N GLU A 168 -33.15 -1.37 -2.50
CA GLU A 168 -34.01 -0.78 -1.45
C GLU A 168 -33.27 -0.62 -0.11
N ILE A 169 -32.24 -1.43 0.12
CA ILE A 169 -31.33 -1.35 1.27
C ILE A 169 -30.02 -0.70 0.82
N GLU A 170 -29.49 0.24 1.61
CA GLU A 170 -28.21 0.86 1.34
C GLU A 170 -27.06 -0.15 1.46
N GLN A 171 -26.60 -0.63 0.31
CA GLN A 171 -25.48 -1.54 0.19
C GLN A 171 -24.39 -0.93 -0.68
N TYR A 172 -23.14 -1.26 -0.37
CA TYR A 172 -21.98 -0.85 -1.16
C TYR A 172 -21.22 -2.07 -1.64
N ASN A 173 -20.66 -1.99 -2.85
CA ASN A 173 -19.77 -3.00 -3.39
C ASN A 173 -18.50 -2.35 -3.93
N TYR A 174 -17.42 -3.13 -4.02
CA TYR A 174 -16.19 -2.69 -4.66
C TYR A 174 -16.44 -2.41 -6.14
N ARG A 175 -15.72 -1.41 -6.67
CA ARG A 175 -15.65 -1.16 -8.10
C ARG A 175 -14.85 -2.26 -8.78
N ALA A 176 -15.29 -2.66 -9.97
CA ALA A 176 -14.60 -3.65 -10.78
C ALA A 176 -13.38 -3.02 -11.48
N PHE A 177 -12.20 -3.59 -11.24
CA PHE A 177 -10.98 -3.23 -11.95
C PHE A 177 -10.95 -3.89 -13.35
N PRO A 178 -10.48 -3.21 -14.41
CA PRO A 178 -10.08 -1.80 -14.45
C PRO A 178 -11.21 -0.83 -14.83
N SER A 179 -12.34 -1.36 -15.31
CA SER A 179 -13.34 -0.58 -16.06
C SER A 179 -14.18 0.40 -15.24
N GLU A 180 -14.33 0.19 -13.93
CA GLU A 180 -15.17 1.05 -13.09
C GLU A 180 -14.39 2.12 -12.31
N PHE A 181 -13.06 2.13 -12.44
CA PHE A 181 -12.18 3.14 -11.87
C PHE A 181 -11.98 4.29 -12.86
N THR A 182 -11.71 5.48 -12.33
CA THR A 182 -11.47 6.68 -13.14
C THR A 182 -9.97 6.89 -13.30
N TRP A 183 -9.51 6.94 -14.55
CA TRP A 183 -8.09 7.03 -14.91
C TRP A 183 -7.72 8.41 -15.47
N GLU A 184 -8.48 9.43 -15.11
CA GLU A 184 -8.35 10.79 -15.60
C GLU A 184 -8.29 11.77 -14.42
N LEU A 185 -7.63 12.90 -14.62
CA LEU A 185 -7.60 13.98 -13.64
C LEU A 185 -8.78 14.93 -13.91
N SER A 186 -9.95 14.61 -13.36
CA SER A 186 -11.17 15.43 -13.48
C SER A 186 -11.65 15.90 -12.10
N ASP A 187 -12.43 16.98 -12.05
CA ASP A 187 -13.00 17.49 -10.78
C ASP A 187 -13.91 16.46 -10.08
N GLU A 188 -14.49 15.53 -10.85
CA GLU A 188 -15.32 14.44 -10.33
C GLU A 188 -14.51 13.30 -9.68
N THR A 189 -13.22 13.20 -10.01
CA THR A 189 -12.38 12.11 -9.50
C THR A 189 -12.04 12.34 -8.03
N PRO A 190 -12.35 11.42 -7.10
CA PRO A 190 -12.09 11.67 -5.69
C PRO A 190 -10.61 11.88 -5.36
N GLU A 191 -10.32 12.70 -4.35
CA GLU A 191 -8.96 12.79 -3.79
C GLU A 191 -8.51 11.42 -3.27
N GLY A 192 -7.25 11.07 -3.49
CA GLY A 192 -6.66 9.80 -3.10
C GLY A 192 -7.16 8.61 -3.91
N HIS A 193 -7.88 8.81 -5.03
CA HIS A 193 -8.36 7.71 -5.87
C HIS A 193 -7.23 6.79 -6.35
N LEU A 194 -6.07 7.37 -6.68
CA LEU A 194 -4.87 6.67 -7.14
C LEU A 194 -3.66 7.00 -6.24
N PRO A 195 -2.61 6.14 -6.23
CA PRO A 195 -2.54 4.80 -6.84
C PRO A 195 -3.40 3.76 -6.11
N LEU A 196 -3.79 2.69 -6.81
CA LEU A 196 -4.56 1.58 -6.26
C LEU A 196 -3.63 0.58 -5.54
N THR A 197 -4.11 0.09 -4.40
CA THR A 197 -3.52 -1.09 -3.74
C THR A 197 -4.56 -2.20 -3.72
N ASN A 198 -4.22 -3.35 -4.30
CA ASN A 198 -5.13 -4.47 -4.42
C ASN A 198 -5.57 -4.99 -3.04
N ALA A 199 -6.87 -4.90 -2.74
CA ALA A 199 -7.47 -5.35 -1.48
C ALA A 199 -8.07 -6.77 -1.56
N LEU A 200 -7.89 -7.52 -2.65
CA LEU A 200 -8.38 -8.91 -2.79
C LEU A 200 -7.82 -9.85 -1.71
N ARG A 201 -6.71 -9.49 -1.08
CA ARG A 201 -6.05 -10.23 0.00
C ARG A 201 -6.23 -9.56 1.37
N GLY A 202 -7.23 -8.69 1.49
CA GLY A 202 -7.48 -7.86 2.67
C GLY A 202 -6.71 -6.54 2.65
N THR A 203 -6.92 -5.74 3.69
CA THR A 203 -6.42 -4.36 3.79
C THR A 203 -5.05 -4.23 4.45
N GLN A 204 -4.42 -5.34 4.85
CA GLN A 204 -3.15 -5.31 5.58
C GLN A 204 -2.00 -4.70 4.76
N LEU A 205 -1.93 -4.97 3.45
CA LEU A 205 -0.91 -4.37 2.59
C LEU A 205 -1.05 -2.85 2.55
N LEU A 206 -2.26 -2.36 2.26
CA LEU A 206 -2.54 -0.93 2.25
C LEU A 206 -2.28 -0.31 3.63
N ASN A 207 -2.69 -0.97 4.72
CA ASN A 207 -2.42 -0.51 6.07
C ASN A 207 -0.92 -0.34 6.34
N SER A 208 -0.09 -1.32 5.95
CA SER A 208 1.36 -1.24 6.08
C SER A 208 1.95 -0.09 5.25
N ILE A 209 1.48 0.13 4.02
CA ILE A 209 1.94 1.23 3.17
C ILE A 209 1.57 2.59 3.80
N LEU A 210 0.30 2.79 4.20
CA LEU A 210 -0.15 4.06 4.77
C LEU A 210 0.44 4.33 6.16
N SER A 211 0.84 3.29 6.89
CA SER A 211 1.50 3.42 8.20
C SER A 211 3.03 3.52 8.09
N HIS A 212 3.60 3.45 6.88
CA HIS A 212 5.03 3.58 6.65
C HIS A 212 5.55 4.96 7.10
N PRO A 213 6.74 5.06 7.71
CA PRO A 213 7.35 6.32 8.16
C PRO A 213 7.52 7.34 7.02
N ALA A 214 7.65 6.87 5.78
CA ALA A 214 7.73 7.72 4.58
C ALA A 214 6.61 8.77 4.47
N PHE A 215 5.45 8.48 5.04
CA PHE A 215 4.29 9.37 4.97
C PHE A 215 3.94 9.95 6.35
N ALA A 216 4.83 9.90 7.35
CA ALA A 216 4.57 10.52 8.64
C ALA A 216 4.15 11.97 8.43
N VAL A 217 3.02 12.36 9.03
CA VAL A 217 2.61 13.76 9.03
C VAL A 217 3.49 14.39 10.10
N GLU A 218 4.44 15.23 9.68
CA GLU A 218 5.09 16.16 10.60
C GLU A 218 3.95 17.01 11.18
N GLU A 219 3.59 16.76 12.44
CA GLU A 219 2.66 17.61 13.17
C GLU A 219 3.38 18.93 13.42
N ASP A 220 3.30 19.85 12.47
CA ASP A 220 3.76 21.22 12.67
C ASP A 220 2.97 21.82 13.83
N GLU A 221 3.59 21.88 15.01
CA GLU A 221 3.15 22.64 16.17
C GLU A 221 3.17 24.15 15.86
N LYS A 222 2.27 24.63 15.00
CA LYS A 222 2.05 26.07 14.76
C LYS A 222 0.59 26.37 14.47
N THR A 223 -0.28 26.23 15.47
CA THR A 223 -1.51 27.05 15.52
C THR A 223 -1.99 27.23 16.96
N ALA A 224 -1.20 27.93 17.77
CA ALA A 224 -1.71 28.62 18.94
C ALA A 224 -1.01 29.98 18.98
N GLU A 225 -1.64 30.99 18.41
CA GLU A 225 -1.42 32.44 18.59
C GLU A 225 -1.89 33.14 17.32
N ASN A 226 -3.18 33.49 17.24
CA ASN A 226 -3.68 34.69 16.55
C ASN A 226 -5.21 34.79 16.62
N GLU A 227 -5.79 34.88 17.82
CA GLU A 227 -7.11 35.51 18.00
C GLU A 227 -7.17 36.16 19.39
N ALA A 228 -6.72 37.42 19.50
CA ALA A 228 -7.27 38.38 20.47
C ALA A 228 -6.67 39.77 20.27
N LYS A 229 -7.28 40.58 19.39
CA LYS A 229 -7.23 42.05 19.53
C LYS A 229 -8.52 42.66 18.99
N GLY A 230 -9.42 43.04 19.90
CA GLY A 230 -10.71 43.63 19.56
C GLY A 230 -11.60 44.06 20.73
N SER A 231 -11.09 44.99 21.56
CA SER A 231 -11.81 46.08 22.29
C SER A 231 -13.02 45.83 23.24
N SER A 232 -12.77 46.15 24.53
CA SER A 232 -13.55 47.01 25.44
C SER A 232 -14.95 46.62 25.98
N ARG A 233 -15.04 46.29 27.29
CA ARG A 233 -15.52 47.15 28.42
C ARG A 233 -16.16 46.33 29.57
N ASP A 234 -15.88 46.82 30.78
CA ASP A 234 -16.60 46.68 32.07
C ASP A 234 -16.71 45.30 32.76
N GLY A 235 -16.34 45.27 34.05
CA GLY A 235 -16.78 44.20 34.97
C GLY A 235 -15.77 43.80 36.05
N VAL A 236 -15.98 44.31 37.24
CA VAL A 236 -15.22 44.14 38.49
C VAL A 236 -15.42 42.75 39.15
N ASN A 237 -14.39 42.31 39.91
CA ASN A 237 -14.34 41.31 41.01
C ASN A 237 -14.14 39.79 40.73
N GLY A 238 -12.90 39.33 40.94
CA GLY A 238 -12.48 38.43 42.03
C GLY A 238 -12.96 36.97 42.09
N ALA A 239 -12.04 36.01 41.91
CA ALA A 239 -11.77 34.87 42.81
C ALA A 239 -10.71 33.91 42.21
N LYS A 240 -9.97 33.24 43.11
CA LYS A 240 -8.79 32.38 42.93
C LYS A 240 -9.09 31.02 42.23
N PRO A 241 -8.07 30.31 41.71
CA PRO A 241 -8.25 29.01 41.05
C PRO A 241 -8.32 27.86 42.06
N LEU A 242 -9.22 26.90 41.83
CA LEU A 242 -9.30 25.65 42.60
C LEU A 242 -8.81 24.49 41.73
N GLY A 243 -7.97 23.65 42.34
CA GLY A 243 -7.13 22.68 41.69
C GLY A 243 -7.82 21.43 41.13
N SER A 244 -7.00 20.75 40.33
CA SER A 244 -7.04 19.38 39.83
C SER A 244 -7.83 18.35 40.63
N LEU A 245 -8.63 17.52 39.95
CA LEU A 245 -8.81 16.10 40.27
C LEU A 245 -9.61 15.39 39.15
N PHE A 246 -8.91 14.73 38.22
CA PHE A 246 -9.49 13.57 37.52
C PHE A 246 -8.43 12.46 37.40
N PRO A 247 -8.77 11.20 37.72
CA PRO A 247 -7.78 10.14 37.90
C PRO A 247 -7.42 9.45 36.58
N LYS A 248 -6.13 9.11 36.41
CA LYS A 248 -5.63 8.26 35.33
C LYS A 248 -5.88 6.78 35.66
N PRO A 249 -6.29 5.93 34.70
CA PRO A 249 -6.36 4.49 34.90
C PRO A 249 -4.96 3.87 34.88
N ASN A 250 -4.68 3.00 35.86
CA ASN A 250 -3.44 2.26 35.99
C ASN A 250 -3.60 0.89 35.29
N TYR A 251 -2.78 0.63 34.28
CA TYR A 251 -2.57 -0.71 33.72
C TYR A 251 -1.13 -1.10 34.06
N SER A 252 -0.97 -2.07 34.95
CA SER A 252 0.28 -2.83 35.13
C SER A 252 0.17 -4.15 34.39
N PHE A 253 1.26 -4.51 33.70
CA PHE A 253 1.57 -5.86 33.22
C PHE A 253 2.17 -6.69 34.34
#